data_AF-A0A4P2QR38-F1
#
_entry.id   AF-A0A4P2QR38-F1
#
_cell.length_a   1.000
_cell.length_b   1.000
_cell.length_c   1.000
_cell.angle_alpha   90.00
_cell.angle_beta   90.00
_cell.angle_gamma   90.00
#
_symmetry.space_group_name_H-M   'P 1'
#
loop_
_entity.id
_entity.type
_entity.pdbx_description
1 polymer ?
#
loop_
_entity_poly.entity_id
_entity_poly.type
_entity_poly.pdbx_seq_one_letter_code
_entity_poly.pdbx_strand_id
1 'polypeptide(L)'
;MQPAPARPRARRAAPPAFALALGLAVLACDEPRAPAPGASASAPAAPAPEAAASAAPAPSAAPAPATAQAAKREMPPRPVPIGSSGPIQPSAPAEQQMMAIQYTLAMVSPQPTDPLVDKAYLEGILPKLAAAARTADKGKTPPDPVKATKGNRKIEVDMGKGCTERTPSNLLAQRAGSSLQAAYDAGILVVSCHDSLWECHQSTRDPDDVLCHAAPRR
;
A
#
# COMPACT_ATOMS: atom_id res chain seq x y z
N MET A 1 -52.32 -31.41 -31.17
CA MET A 1 -52.60 -30.91 -32.53
C MET A 1 -53.20 -29.52 -32.41
N GLN A 2 -52.77 -28.61 -33.30
CA GLN A 2 -53.27 -27.25 -33.58
C GLN A 2 -52.78 -26.07 -32.69
N PRO A 3 -52.59 -24.87 -33.30
CA PRO A 3 -51.25 -24.28 -33.48
C PRO A 3 -51.06 -22.88 -32.86
N ALA A 4 -49.82 -22.39 -32.91
CA ALA A 4 -49.41 -21.03 -32.56
C ALA A 4 -49.85 -19.98 -33.61
N PRO A 5 -49.95 -18.70 -33.21
CA PRO A 5 -49.71 -17.57 -34.11
C PRO A 5 -48.41 -16.82 -33.77
N ALA A 6 -47.77 -16.34 -34.83
CA ALA A 6 -46.46 -15.70 -34.85
C ALA A 6 -46.55 -14.16 -35.05
N ARG A 7 -45.60 -13.43 -34.42
CA ARG A 7 -44.90 -12.19 -34.86
C ARG A 7 -45.73 -10.89 -35.04
N PRO A 8 -45.13 -9.70 -34.74
CA PRO A 8 -44.20 -9.04 -35.68
C PRO A 8 -42.92 -8.43 -35.07
N ARG A 9 -41.93 -8.26 -35.95
CA ARG A 9 -40.69 -7.47 -35.80
C ARG A 9 -40.95 -5.99 -36.14
N ALA A 10 -40.33 -5.05 -35.44
CA ALA A 10 -40.04 -3.69 -35.93
C ALA A 10 -38.76 -3.19 -35.21
N ARG A 11 -37.60 -3.13 -35.88
CA ARG A 11 -37.06 -2.07 -36.77
C ARG A 11 -36.52 -0.83 -36.03
N ARG A 12 -35.18 -0.75 -36.07
CA ARG A 12 -34.31 0.42 -36.38
C ARG A 12 -34.58 1.76 -35.69
N ALA A 13 -33.58 2.25 -34.96
CA ALA A 13 -33.07 3.62 -35.13
C ALA A 13 -31.64 3.75 -34.56
N ALA A 14 -30.72 4.20 -35.41
CA ALA A 14 -29.44 4.86 -35.14
C ALA A 14 -29.35 6.01 -36.17
N PRO A 15 -28.38 6.95 -36.14
CA PRO A 15 -27.72 7.71 -35.08
C PRO A 15 -27.97 9.25 -35.31
N PRO A 16 -27.22 10.21 -34.71
CA PRO A 16 -25.98 10.75 -35.33
C PRO A 16 -24.87 11.10 -34.30
N ALA A 17 -23.58 10.85 -34.58
CA ALA A 17 -22.64 11.75 -35.26
C ALA A 17 -22.50 13.16 -34.62
N PHE A 18 -21.48 13.33 -33.78
CA PHE A 18 -20.84 14.63 -33.58
C PHE A 18 -19.33 14.44 -33.73
N ALA A 19 -18.85 14.80 -34.92
CA ALA A 19 -17.46 15.10 -35.17
C ALA A 19 -17.19 16.52 -34.66
N LEU A 20 -16.13 16.71 -33.89
CA LEU A 20 -15.51 18.03 -33.77
C LEU A 20 -14.00 17.87 -33.69
N ALA A 21 -13.36 18.64 -34.55
CA ALA A 21 -11.99 18.53 -35.00
C ALA A 21 -11.02 19.30 -34.11
N LEU A 22 -9.76 18.86 -34.22
CA LEU A 22 -8.50 19.63 -34.25
C LEU A 22 -8.34 20.84 -33.31
N GLY A 23 -7.34 20.73 -32.42
CA GLY A 23 -6.56 21.85 -31.89
C GLY A 23 -5.13 21.41 -31.64
N LEU A 24 -4.25 21.64 -32.62
CA LEU A 24 -2.79 21.54 -32.53
C LEU A 24 -2.24 22.69 -31.68
N ALA A 25 -1.36 22.38 -30.72
CA ALA A 25 -0.30 23.28 -30.29
C ALA A 25 0.87 22.46 -29.72
N VAL A 26 1.85 22.23 -30.57
CA VAL A 26 3.21 21.79 -30.23
C VAL A 26 3.96 23.03 -29.76
N LEU A 27 4.51 23.01 -28.54
CA LEU A 27 5.64 23.87 -28.18
C LEU A 27 6.83 22.95 -27.92
N ALA A 28 7.82 23.14 -28.78
CA ALA A 28 9.03 22.36 -28.89
C ALA A 28 10.00 22.60 -27.73
N CYS A 29 10.85 21.59 -27.56
CA CYS A 29 12.15 21.60 -26.92
C CYS A 29 13.00 22.83 -27.29
N ASP A 30 13.83 23.33 -26.38
CA ASP A 30 15.29 23.13 -26.47
C ASP A 30 16.01 23.59 -25.18
N GLU A 31 17.15 22.97 -24.93
CA GLU A 31 17.98 22.91 -23.73
C GLU A 31 18.91 24.16 -23.60
N PRO A 32 19.74 24.36 -22.55
CA PRO A 32 20.90 23.49 -22.34
C PRO A 32 21.34 23.25 -20.89
N ARG A 33 22.14 22.21 -20.81
CA ARG A 33 22.87 21.61 -19.70
C ARG A 33 24.22 22.30 -19.41
N ALA A 34 24.68 22.10 -18.17
CA ALA A 34 26.06 22.06 -17.64
C ALA A 34 26.73 23.39 -17.23
N PRO A 35 27.84 23.38 -16.43
CA PRO A 35 28.48 22.29 -15.66
C PRO A 35 28.77 22.64 -14.18
N ALA A 36 29.21 21.65 -13.41
CA ALA A 36 29.99 21.84 -12.18
C ALA A 36 31.49 22.01 -12.49
N PRO A 37 32.23 22.75 -11.64
CA PRO A 37 33.59 22.37 -11.24
C PRO A 37 33.72 22.45 -9.70
N GLY A 38 34.56 21.70 -8.98
CA GLY A 38 35.78 21.04 -9.37
C GLY A 38 36.99 21.67 -8.64
N ALA A 39 37.32 21.12 -7.47
CA ALA A 39 38.65 20.94 -6.84
C ALA A 39 39.56 22.12 -6.41
N SER A 40 40.12 21.93 -5.19
CA SER A 40 41.51 22.14 -4.75
C SER A 40 42.12 23.56 -4.66
N ALA A 41 42.53 23.99 -3.45
CA ALA A 41 43.88 23.79 -2.90
C ALA A 41 44.29 24.83 -1.81
N SER A 42 45.04 24.32 -0.81
CA SER A 42 46.13 24.98 -0.06
C SER A 42 45.86 25.85 1.18
N ALA A 43 46.39 25.34 2.31
CA ALA A 43 46.80 26.04 3.54
C ALA A 43 48.13 26.83 3.32
N PRO A 44 48.58 27.71 4.25
CA PRO A 44 49.43 27.28 5.40
C PRO A 44 49.23 28.11 6.70
N ALA A 45 49.34 27.52 7.90
CA ALA A 45 50.47 27.49 8.87
C ALA A 45 50.39 28.50 10.05
N ALA A 46 50.65 27.98 11.26
CA ALA A 46 50.52 28.57 12.61
C ALA A 46 51.78 29.40 13.05
N PRO A 47 51.83 30.01 14.27
CA PRO A 47 52.03 29.29 15.55
C PRO A 47 51.31 29.86 16.82
N ALA A 48 51.27 29.04 17.88
CA ALA A 48 50.90 29.38 19.28
C ALA A 48 52.16 29.82 20.10
N PRO A 49 52.08 30.23 21.40
CA PRO A 49 51.95 29.25 22.52
C PRO A 49 51.27 29.72 23.85
N GLU A 50 50.93 28.70 24.66
CA GLU A 50 50.92 28.58 26.16
C GLU A 50 50.09 29.53 27.05
N ALA A 51 49.48 29.14 28.18
CA ALA A 51 49.14 27.87 28.84
C ALA A 51 48.39 28.23 30.14
N ALA A 52 47.32 27.51 30.52
CA ALA A 52 47.02 27.15 31.91
C ALA A 52 45.81 26.20 31.97
N ALA A 53 45.98 25.14 32.75
CA ALA A 53 45.18 23.93 32.78
C ALA A 53 43.83 24.05 33.49
N SER A 54 42.86 23.24 33.06
CA SER A 54 41.86 22.65 33.97
C SER A 54 41.38 21.29 33.47
N ALA A 55 41.03 20.44 34.42
CA ALA A 55 41.03 18.97 34.39
C ALA A 55 40.20 18.28 33.28
N ALA A 56 40.73 17.14 32.82
CA ALA A 56 40.08 16.18 31.94
C ALA A 56 39.03 15.31 32.66
N PRO A 57 37.88 14.99 32.02
CA PRO A 57 37.14 13.77 32.28
C PRO A 57 37.57 12.65 31.33
N ALA A 58 37.62 11.43 31.88
CA ALA A 58 38.06 10.18 31.28
C ALA A 58 37.29 9.79 29.99
N PRO A 59 37.88 8.97 29.09
CA PRO A 59 37.20 8.45 27.91
C PRO A 59 36.07 7.50 28.32
N SER A 60 34.83 7.92 28.04
CA SER A 60 33.66 7.06 28.18
C SER A 60 33.72 5.95 27.14
N ALA A 61 33.50 4.73 27.62
CA ALA A 61 33.70 3.47 26.91
C ALA A 61 33.01 3.41 25.54
N ALA A 62 33.68 2.71 24.62
CA ALA A 62 33.09 2.21 23.38
C ALA A 62 31.77 1.48 23.69
N PRO A 63 30.68 1.71 22.92
CA PRO A 63 29.48 0.94 23.10
C PRO A 63 29.80 -0.53 22.83
N ALA A 64 29.65 -1.35 23.87
CA ALA A 64 29.65 -2.79 23.78
C ALA A 64 28.66 -3.24 22.69
N PRO A 65 28.94 -4.35 21.97
CA PRO A 65 28.06 -4.83 20.92
C PRO A 65 26.68 -5.07 21.52
N ALA A 66 25.65 -4.52 20.88
CA ALA A 66 24.27 -4.80 21.20
C ALA A 66 24.05 -6.31 21.08
N THR A 67 24.22 -7.01 22.20
CA THR A 67 23.87 -8.42 22.35
C THR A 67 22.37 -8.53 22.12
N ALA A 68 22.01 -9.07 20.96
CA ALA A 68 20.94 -10.04 20.81
C ALA A 68 19.72 -9.83 21.71
N GLN A 69 19.02 -8.73 21.50
CA GLN A 69 17.57 -8.71 21.70
C GLN A 69 16.93 -8.45 20.35
N ALA A 70 16.88 -9.51 19.54
CA ALA A 70 15.71 -9.76 18.71
C ALA A 70 14.52 -9.96 19.65
N ALA A 71 14.11 -8.89 20.35
CA ALA A 71 12.83 -8.86 21.01
C ALA A 71 11.81 -9.13 19.91
N LYS A 72 11.08 -10.24 20.02
CA LYS A 72 9.83 -10.43 19.27
C LYS A 72 9.06 -9.13 19.49
N ARG A 73 8.96 -8.27 18.47
CA ARG A 73 8.18 -7.04 18.57
C ARG A 73 6.76 -7.51 18.88
N GLU A 74 6.38 -7.38 20.13
CA GLU A 74 5.07 -7.78 20.59
C GLU A 74 4.08 -6.89 19.84
N MET A 75 3.18 -7.55 19.12
CA MET A 75 2.19 -6.85 18.32
C MET A 75 1.33 -6.00 19.28
N PRO A 76 1.03 -4.74 18.95
CA PRO A 76 0.12 -3.94 19.75
C PRO A 76 -1.17 -4.72 20.02
N PRO A 77 -1.83 -4.50 21.16
CA PRO A 77 -3.08 -5.20 21.45
C PRO A 77 -4.10 -4.91 20.35
N ARG A 78 -4.83 -5.94 19.92
CA ARG A 78 -5.91 -5.77 18.95
C ARG A 78 -7.02 -4.90 19.57
N PRO A 79 -7.56 -3.92 18.82
CA PRO A 79 -8.70 -3.12 19.29
C PRO A 79 -9.99 -3.95 19.41
N VAL A 80 -10.09 -5.04 18.66
CA VAL A 80 -11.21 -5.99 18.64
C VAL A 80 -10.69 -7.43 18.58
N PRO A 81 -11.32 -8.39 19.28
CA PRO A 81 -10.90 -9.79 19.23
C PRO A 81 -10.87 -10.36 17.80
N ILE A 82 -9.98 -11.32 17.55
CA ILE A 82 -9.95 -12.07 16.28
C ILE A 82 -11.30 -12.78 16.10
N GLY A 83 -11.87 -12.73 14.90
CA GLY A 83 -13.20 -13.28 14.61
C GLY A 83 -14.38 -12.39 15.02
N SER A 84 -14.15 -11.23 15.66
CA SER A 84 -15.17 -10.18 15.78
C SER A 84 -15.32 -9.49 14.42
N SER A 85 -16.14 -10.08 13.55
CA SER A 85 -16.43 -9.58 12.21
C SER A 85 -17.19 -8.27 12.26
N GLY A 86 -16.74 -7.30 11.48
CA GLY A 86 -17.35 -5.98 11.38
C GLY A 86 -16.33 -4.84 11.46
N PRO A 87 -16.45 -3.84 10.58
CA PRO A 87 -15.53 -2.72 10.60
C PRO A 87 -15.74 -1.84 11.83
N ILE A 88 -14.63 -1.33 12.39
CA ILE A 88 -14.65 -0.36 13.49
C ILE A 88 -15.32 0.91 12.99
N GLN A 89 -16.55 1.12 13.44
CA GLN A 89 -17.42 2.20 12.96
C GLN A 89 -16.71 3.56 12.97
N PRO A 90 -16.95 4.46 11.99
CA PRO A 90 -16.31 5.77 11.99
C PRO A 90 -16.70 6.63 13.19
N SER A 91 -17.82 6.31 13.85
CA SER A 91 -18.26 6.90 15.11
C SER A 91 -17.62 6.27 16.35
N ALA A 92 -16.79 5.24 16.20
CA ALA A 92 -16.07 4.64 17.31
C ALA A 92 -15.14 5.66 18.00
N PRO A 93 -14.85 5.49 19.30
CA PRO A 93 -13.98 6.39 20.04
C PRO A 93 -12.64 6.59 19.33
N ALA A 94 -12.10 7.82 19.39
CA ALA A 94 -10.83 8.17 18.76
C ALA A 94 -9.68 7.26 19.22
N GLU A 95 -9.66 6.85 20.48
CA GLU A 95 -8.68 5.90 21.03
C GLU A 95 -8.75 4.54 20.33
N GLN A 96 -9.94 4.04 20.02
CA GLN A 96 -10.10 2.78 19.30
C GLN A 96 -9.63 2.87 17.84
N GLN A 97 -9.87 4.02 17.18
CA GLN A 97 -9.34 4.29 15.84
C GLN A 97 -7.81 4.38 15.86
N MET A 98 -7.23 5.05 16.86
CA MET A 98 -5.77 5.14 17.02
C MET A 98 -5.14 3.77 17.28
N MET A 99 -5.73 2.94 18.16
CA MET A 99 -5.28 1.57 18.36
C MET A 99 -5.35 0.75 17.08
N ALA A 100 -6.41 0.90 16.28
CA ALA A 100 -6.56 0.20 15.01
C ALA A 100 -5.46 0.59 14.02
N ILE A 101 -5.18 1.89 13.89
CA ILE A 101 -4.09 2.38 13.03
C ILE A 101 -2.75 1.81 13.49
N GLN A 102 -2.44 1.86 14.80
CA GLN A 102 -1.19 1.32 15.32
C GLN A 102 -1.07 -0.19 15.07
N TYR A 103 -2.18 -0.91 15.19
CA TYR A 103 -2.23 -2.34 14.89
C TYR A 103 -1.97 -2.61 13.40
N THR A 104 -2.64 -1.90 12.48
CA THR A 104 -2.44 -2.10 11.03
C THR A 104 -1.04 -1.69 10.56
N LEU A 105 -0.39 -0.74 11.25
CA LEU A 105 1.03 -0.44 11.05
C LEU A 105 1.93 -1.61 11.50
N ALA A 106 1.58 -2.29 12.59
CA ALA A 106 2.33 -3.44 13.08
C ALA A 106 2.15 -4.69 12.20
N MET A 107 0.96 -4.90 11.61
CA MET A 107 0.69 -6.05 10.71
C MET A 107 1.67 -6.12 9.53
N VAL A 108 2.07 -4.97 8.99
CA VAL A 108 3.02 -4.88 7.87
C VAL A 108 4.49 -4.73 8.32
N SER A 109 4.75 -4.65 9.62
CA SER A 109 6.12 -4.62 10.13
C SER A 109 6.79 -5.97 9.85
N PRO A 110 7.96 -5.98 9.19
CA PRO A 110 8.67 -7.22 8.94
C PRO A 110 9.23 -7.80 10.23
N GLN A 111 9.10 -9.11 10.38
CA GLN A 111 9.73 -9.92 11.40
C GLN A 111 10.95 -10.65 10.81
N PRO A 112 11.93 -11.05 11.64
CA PRO A 112 13.13 -11.76 11.16
C PRO A 112 12.83 -13.09 10.43
N THR A 113 11.67 -13.69 10.69
CA THR A 113 11.23 -14.95 10.10
C THR A 113 10.38 -14.78 8.84
N ASP A 114 10.05 -13.54 8.46
CA ASP A 114 9.20 -13.32 7.29
C ASP A 114 9.97 -13.54 5.98
N PRO A 115 9.30 -14.04 4.93
CA PRO A 115 9.91 -14.20 3.62
C PRO A 115 10.42 -12.88 3.03
N LEU A 116 11.41 -12.99 2.15
CA LEU A 116 11.89 -11.89 1.33
C LEU A 116 10.85 -11.58 0.24
N VAL A 117 10.79 -10.31 -0.15
CA VAL A 117 9.84 -9.87 -1.18
C VAL A 117 10.23 -10.44 -2.54
N ASP A 118 9.32 -11.17 -3.15
CA ASP A 118 9.41 -11.63 -4.53
C ASP A 118 8.84 -10.57 -5.49
N LYS A 119 9.72 -9.99 -6.29
CA LYS A 119 9.34 -8.98 -7.29
C LYS A 119 8.59 -9.59 -8.48
N ALA A 120 8.92 -10.82 -8.89
CA ALA A 120 8.26 -11.47 -10.02
C ALA A 120 6.80 -11.78 -9.69
N TYR A 121 6.54 -12.20 -8.44
CA TYR A 121 5.18 -12.35 -7.94
C TYR A 121 4.39 -11.04 -8.01
N LEU A 122 4.98 -9.92 -7.58
CA LEU A 122 4.34 -8.61 -7.61
C LEU A 122 4.02 -8.14 -9.03
N GLU A 123 4.96 -8.25 -9.95
CA GLU A 123 4.77 -7.91 -11.36
C GLU A 123 3.64 -8.74 -12.01
N GLY A 124 3.50 -10.00 -11.62
CA GLY A 124 2.42 -10.87 -12.08
C GLY A 124 1.06 -10.61 -11.42
N ILE A 125 1.03 -10.24 -10.13
CA ILE A 125 -0.23 -10.15 -9.36
C ILE A 125 -0.87 -8.77 -9.41
N LEU A 126 -0.08 -7.68 -9.42
CA LEU A 126 -0.60 -6.31 -9.45
C LEU A 126 -1.54 -6.03 -10.63
N PRO A 127 -1.23 -6.39 -11.90
CA PRO A 127 -2.14 -6.17 -13.01
C PRO A 127 -3.41 -7.03 -12.90
N LYS A 128 -3.31 -8.25 -12.36
CA LYS A 128 -4.47 -9.12 -12.13
C LYS A 128 -5.39 -8.55 -11.05
N LEU A 129 -4.82 -8.02 -9.96
CA LEU A 129 -5.56 -7.32 -8.92
C LEU A 129 -6.17 -6.02 -9.44
N ALA A 130 -5.50 -5.29 -10.32
CA ALA A 130 -6.07 -4.08 -10.93
C ALA A 130 -7.28 -4.40 -11.82
N ALA A 131 -7.21 -5.49 -12.60
CA ALA A 131 -8.36 -6.00 -13.34
C ALA A 131 -9.47 -6.47 -12.39
N ALA A 132 -9.13 -7.20 -11.33
CA ALA A 132 -10.06 -7.67 -10.32
C ALA A 132 -10.81 -6.51 -9.64
N ALA A 133 -10.08 -5.48 -9.21
CA ALA A 133 -10.63 -4.29 -8.57
C ALA A 133 -11.68 -3.63 -9.47
N ARG A 134 -11.39 -3.43 -10.75
CA ARG A 134 -12.34 -2.85 -11.73
C ARG A 134 -13.61 -3.68 -11.92
N THR A 135 -13.56 -5.00 -11.70
CA THR A 135 -14.74 -5.88 -11.80
C THR A 135 -15.51 -6.01 -10.49
N ALA A 136 -14.84 -5.86 -9.35
CA ALA A 136 -15.42 -6.04 -8.02
C ALA A 136 -15.94 -4.72 -7.42
N ASP A 137 -15.43 -3.58 -7.91
CA ASP A 137 -15.81 -2.25 -7.46
C ASP A 137 -17.27 -1.95 -7.80
N LYS A 138 -17.99 -1.47 -6.78
CA LYS A 138 -19.40 -1.06 -6.90
C LYS A 138 -19.54 0.44 -7.16
N GLY A 139 -18.43 1.17 -7.23
CA GLY A 139 -18.34 2.59 -7.50
C GLY A 139 -17.49 2.90 -8.74
N LYS A 140 -16.96 4.12 -8.79
CA LYS A 140 -16.04 4.54 -9.85
C LYS A 140 -14.61 4.13 -9.45
N THR A 141 -14.06 3.15 -10.17
CA THR A 141 -12.69 2.69 -9.92
C THR A 141 -11.68 3.76 -10.32
N PRO A 142 -10.67 4.04 -9.47
CA PRO A 142 -9.54 4.89 -9.83
C PRO A 142 -8.78 4.35 -11.06
N PRO A 143 -8.04 5.20 -11.80
CA PRO A 143 -7.22 4.77 -12.94
C PRO A 143 -6.21 3.68 -12.56
N ASP A 144 -5.51 3.88 -11.43
CA ASP A 144 -4.51 2.99 -10.87
C ASP A 144 -4.99 2.46 -9.50
N PRO A 145 -5.90 1.46 -9.50
CA PRO A 145 -6.54 1.00 -8.29
C PRO A 145 -5.64 0.13 -7.41
N VAL A 146 -4.46 -0.28 -7.87
CA VAL A 146 -3.62 -1.22 -7.12
C VAL A 146 -2.17 -0.77 -7.12
N LYS A 147 -1.56 -0.77 -5.94
CA LYS A 147 -0.15 -0.42 -5.74
C LYS A 147 0.47 -1.23 -4.62
N ALA A 148 1.75 -1.54 -4.76
CA ALA A 148 2.55 -2.08 -3.66
C ALA A 148 3.15 -0.92 -2.85
N THR A 149 3.05 -0.99 -1.52
CA THR A 149 3.55 0.02 -0.59
C THR A 149 4.40 -0.63 0.51
N LYS A 150 5.02 0.20 1.37
CA LYS A 150 5.82 -0.21 2.53
C LYS A 150 6.90 -1.24 2.19
N GLY A 151 7.78 -0.87 1.25
CA GLY A 151 8.87 -1.74 0.80
C GLY A 151 8.36 -2.98 0.07
N ASN A 152 7.24 -2.85 -0.65
CA ASN A 152 6.60 -3.93 -1.41
C ASN A 152 6.05 -5.08 -0.55
N ARG A 153 5.78 -4.83 0.74
CA ARG A 153 5.21 -5.81 1.69
C ARG A 153 3.71 -5.60 1.95
N LYS A 154 3.13 -4.49 1.49
CA LYS A 154 1.69 -4.25 1.50
C LYS A 154 1.19 -4.07 0.07
N ILE A 155 0.07 -4.70 -0.26
CA ILE A 155 -0.67 -4.39 -1.49
C ILE A 155 -1.91 -3.59 -1.10
N GLU A 156 -2.03 -2.39 -1.66
CA GLU A 156 -3.19 -1.51 -1.46
C GLU A 156 -4.08 -1.56 -2.70
N VAL A 157 -5.36 -1.82 -2.49
CA VAL A 157 -6.40 -1.81 -3.52
C VAL A 157 -7.38 -0.66 -3.24
N ASP A 158 -7.26 0.43 -3.99
CA ASP A 158 -8.14 1.58 -3.98
C ASP A 158 -9.41 1.28 -4.83
N MET A 159 -10.58 1.37 -4.20
CA MET A 159 -11.89 1.10 -4.78
C MET A 159 -12.80 2.32 -4.62
N GLY A 160 -13.75 2.52 -5.54
CA GLY A 160 -14.76 3.55 -5.42
C GLY A 160 -15.76 3.24 -4.28
N LYS A 161 -16.26 2.00 -4.23
CA LYS A 161 -17.12 1.46 -3.17
C LYS A 161 -17.00 -0.06 -3.04
N GLY A 162 -17.25 -0.57 -1.84
CA GLY A 162 -17.42 -2.00 -1.59
C GLY A 162 -16.19 -2.65 -0.97
N CYS A 163 -15.33 -1.85 -0.33
CA CYS A 163 -14.34 -2.39 0.57
C CYS A 163 -15.04 -2.94 1.82
N THR A 164 -14.78 -4.20 2.13
CA THR A 164 -15.31 -4.93 3.28
C THR A 164 -14.23 -5.88 3.78
N GLU A 165 -14.41 -6.46 4.97
CA GLU A 165 -13.47 -7.43 5.55
C GLU A 165 -13.14 -8.61 4.62
N ARG A 166 -14.10 -9.05 3.79
CA ARG A 166 -13.90 -10.17 2.85
C ARG A 166 -13.30 -9.75 1.52
N THR A 167 -13.27 -8.46 1.21
CA THR A 167 -12.86 -7.97 -0.10
C THR A 167 -11.38 -8.30 -0.39
N PRO A 168 -10.41 -8.07 0.51
CA PRO A 168 -9.00 -8.37 0.25
C PRO A 168 -8.74 -9.84 -0.09
N SER A 169 -9.29 -10.77 0.68
CA SER A 169 -9.12 -12.21 0.46
C SER A 169 -9.82 -12.67 -0.82
N ASN A 170 -11.02 -12.16 -1.12
CA ASN A 170 -11.74 -12.48 -2.36
C ASN A 170 -11.03 -11.96 -3.62
N LEU A 171 -10.42 -10.77 -3.56
CA LEU A 171 -9.66 -10.21 -4.68
C LEU A 171 -8.46 -11.09 -5.04
N LEU A 172 -7.72 -11.58 -4.03
CA LEU A 172 -6.63 -12.53 -4.25
C LEU A 172 -7.13 -13.89 -4.74
N ALA A 173 -8.04 -14.51 -3.99
CA ALA A 173 -8.47 -15.90 -4.20
C ALA A 173 -9.31 -16.09 -5.47
N GLN A 174 -10.37 -15.29 -5.63
CA GLN A 174 -11.38 -15.55 -6.65
C GLN A 174 -11.15 -14.78 -7.95
N ARG A 175 -10.26 -13.80 -7.97
CA ARG A 175 -10.11 -12.89 -9.11
C ARG A 175 -8.69 -12.82 -9.63
N ALA A 176 -7.69 -12.74 -8.74
CA ALA A 176 -6.29 -12.74 -9.13
C ALA A 176 -5.67 -14.15 -9.26
N GLY A 177 -6.39 -15.18 -8.80
CA GLY A 177 -5.95 -16.58 -8.89
C GLY A 177 -4.74 -16.89 -8.01
N SER A 178 -4.63 -16.23 -6.87
CA SER A 178 -3.58 -16.45 -5.86
C SER A 178 -4.21 -16.81 -4.52
N SER A 179 -3.42 -17.00 -3.47
CA SER A 179 -3.89 -17.23 -2.11
C SER A 179 -3.19 -16.30 -1.12
N LEU A 180 -3.73 -16.17 0.09
CA LEU A 180 -3.05 -15.44 1.17
C LEU A 180 -1.70 -16.09 1.50
N GLN A 181 -1.63 -17.43 1.49
CA GLN A 181 -0.38 -18.16 1.69
C GLN A 181 0.65 -17.85 0.60
N ALA A 182 0.26 -17.90 -0.68
CA ALA A 182 1.17 -17.59 -1.77
C ALA A 182 1.67 -16.13 -1.70
N ALA A 183 0.82 -15.20 -1.26
CA ALA A 183 1.22 -13.83 -1.01
C ALA A 183 2.23 -13.73 0.15
N TYR A 184 2.01 -14.47 1.25
CA TYR A 184 2.95 -14.54 2.37
C TYR A 184 4.30 -15.10 1.95
N ASP A 185 4.31 -16.22 1.23
CA ASP A 185 5.53 -16.87 0.73
C ASP A 185 6.32 -15.95 -0.21
N ALA A 186 5.62 -15.07 -0.94
CA ALA A 186 6.20 -14.00 -1.76
C ALA A 186 6.63 -12.74 -0.97
N GLY A 187 6.57 -12.77 0.36
CA GLY A 187 7.00 -11.69 1.25
C GLY A 187 5.99 -10.54 1.41
N ILE A 188 4.77 -10.69 0.90
CA ILE A 188 3.66 -9.76 1.13
C ILE A 188 3.03 -10.09 2.48
N LEU A 189 2.95 -9.11 3.39
CA LEU A 189 2.46 -9.28 4.75
C LEU A 189 0.99 -8.85 4.91
N VAL A 190 0.55 -7.89 4.10
CA VAL A 190 -0.80 -7.34 4.18
C VAL A 190 -1.36 -7.08 2.78
N VAL A 191 -2.61 -7.46 2.57
CA VAL A 191 -3.41 -6.98 1.44
C VAL A 191 -4.54 -6.15 2.00
N SER A 192 -4.69 -4.91 1.51
CA SER A 192 -5.74 -4.01 1.97
C SER A 192 -6.64 -3.58 0.84
N CYS A 193 -7.91 -3.34 1.15
CA CYS A 193 -8.79 -2.53 0.32
C CYS A 193 -9.05 -1.18 1.00
N HIS A 194 -9.37 -0.19 0.19
CA HIS A 194 -9.73 1.15 0.65
C HIS A 194 -10.87 1.68 -0.22
N ASP A 195 -11.90 2.26 0.41
CA ASP A 195 -12.90 3.08 -0.25
C ASP A 195 -13.16 4.37 0.55
N SER A 196 -14.19 5.14 0.19
CA SER A 196 -14.50 6.43 0.84
C SER A 196 -14.95 6.31 2.29
N LEU A 197 -15.29 5.11 2.78
CA LEU A 197 -15.78 4.88 4.14
C LEU A 197 -14.83 4.00 4.95
N TRP A 198 -14.19 3.03 4.32
CA TRP A 198 -13.48 1.96 5.01
C TRP A 198 -12.08 1.71 4.43
N GLU A 199 -11.14 1.40 5.31
CA GLU A 199 -9.88 0.74 4.97
C GLU A 199 -9.84 -0.60 5.71
N CYS A 200 -9.71 -1.70 4.96
CA CYS A 200 -9.65 -3.05 5.50
C CYS A 200 -8.30 -3.67 5.20
N HIS A 201 -7.65 -4.22 6.23
CA HIS A 201 -6.36 -4.87 6.18
C HIS A 201 -6.53 -6.35 6.47
N GLN A 202 -6.12 -7.19 5.52
CA GLN A 202 -6.03 -8.63 5.70
C GLN A 202 -4.56 -9.00 5.86
N SER A 203 -4.21 -9.59 7.01
CA SER A 203 -2.90 -10.21 7.20
C SER A 203 -2.79 -11.45 6.32
N THR A 204 -1.61 -11.63 5.73
CA THR A 204 -1.24 -12.88 5.03
C THR A 204 -0.51 -13.83 5.97
N ARG A 205 0.13 -13.30 7.03
CA ARG A 205 0.81 -14.07 8.09
C ARG A 205 -0.19 -14.85 8.94
N ASP A 206 -1.34 -14.25 9.19
CA ASP A 206 -2.48 -14.84 9.91
C ASP A 206 -3.75 -14.59 9.08
N PRO A 207 -4.26 -15.58 8.34
CA PRO A 207 -5.44 -15.41 7.49
C PRO A 207 -6.73 -15.04 8.24
N ASP A 208 -6.82 -15.32 9.54
CA ASP A 208 -7.98 -14.95 10.36
C ASP A 208 -7.87 -13.50 10.89
N ASP A 209 -6.69 -12.90 10.79
CA ASP A 209 -6.40 -11.53 11.21
C ASP A 209 -6.77 -10.53 10.10
N VAL A 210 -8.05 -10.15 10.10
CA VAL A 210 -8.59 -9.03 9.32
C VAL A 210 -9.01 -7.89 10.25
N LEU A 211 -8.68 -6.65 9.87
CA LEU A 211 -9.08 -5.46 10.60
C LEU A 211 -9.53 -4.38 9.63
N CYS A 212 -10.77 -3.91 9.80
CA CYS A 212 -11.31 -2.79 9.07
C CYS A 212 -11.54 -1.61 10.01
N HIS A 213 -11.12 -0.42 9.59
CA HIS A 213 -11.39 0.83 10.28
C HIS A 213 -11.89 1.89 9.30
N ALA A 214 -12.33 3.03 9.83
CA ALA A 214 -12.75 4.13 9.00
C ALA A 214 -11.59 4.58 8.10
N ALA A 215 -11.88 4.86 6.84
CA ALA A 215 -10.89 5.40 5.93
C ALA A 215 -10.41 6.78 6.45
N PRO A 216 -9.10 7.05 6.48
CA PRO A 216 -8.60 8.38 6.78
C PRO A 216 -9.21 9.38 5.81
N ARG A 217 -9.83 10.46 6.32
CA ARG A 217 -10.33 11.55 5.46
C ARG A 217 -9.12 12.23 4.82
N ARG A 218 -8.94 12.04 3.51
CA ARG A 218 -7.89 12.69 2.71
C ARG A 218 -8.28 14.09 2.29
#